data_AF-Q9N0J0-F1
#
_entry.id   AF-Q9N0J0-F1
#
_cell.length_a   1.000
_cell.length_b   1.000
_cell.length_c   1.000
_cell.angle_alpha   90.00
_cell.angle_beta   90.00
_cell.angle_gamma   90.00
#
_symmetry.space_group_name_H-M   'P 1'
#
loop_
_entity.id
_entity.type
_entity.pdbx_description
1 polymer ?
#
loop_
_entity_poly.entity_id
_entity_poly.type
_entity_poly.pdbx_seq_one_letter_code
_entity_poly.pdbx_strand_id
1 'polypeptide(L)'
;LATLPLWATYYSHRYDWLFGPVMCKLFGSFLTLNMFASIFFITCMSVDRYQSVIYPFLSQRRNPWQASYIVPLVWCMACLSSLPTFYFRDVRTIEYLGVNACIMAFPPEKY
;
A
#
# COMPACT_ATOMS: atom_id res chain seq x y z
N LEU A 1 5.86 8.88 1.29
CA LEU A 1 6.76 10.00 0.95
C LEU A 1 7.85 9.57 -0.04
N ALA A 2 8.59 8.48 0.21
CA ALA A 2 9.67 8.02 -0.68
C ALA A 2 9.24 7.71 -2.14
N THR A 3 7.99 7.33 -2.37
CA THR A 3 7.46 7.04 -3.72
C THR A 3 6.94 8.25 -4.48
N LEU A 4 6.70 9.37 -3.79
CA LEU A 4 6.06 10.55 -4.40
C LEU A 4 6.87 11.18 -5.54
N PRO A 5 8.21 11.30 -5.47
CA PRO A 5 8.98 11.87 -6.59
C PRO A 5 8.82 11.07 -7.89
N LEU A 6 8.70 9.75 -7.80
CA LEU A 6 8.50 8.87 -8.97
C LEU A 6 7.11 9.03 -9.58
N TRP A 7 6.08 9.21 -8.74
CA TRP A 7 4.76 9.55 -9.24
C TRP A 7 4.75 10.95 -9.85
N ALA A 8 5.45 11.91 -9.23
CA ALA A 8 5.56 13.26 -9.77
C ALA A 8 6.24 13.27 -11.15
N THR A 9 7.32 12.50 -11.35
CA THR A 9 7.94 12.37 -12.67
C THR A 9 7.01 11.69 -13.67
N TYR A 10 6.30 10.63 -13.26
CA TYR A 10 5.29 9.98 -14.10
C TYR A 10 4.19 10.94 -14.59
N TYR A 11 3.63 11.76 -13.70
CA TYR A 11 2.64 12.79 -14.09
C TYR A 11 3.27 13.90 -14.95
N SER A 12 4.51 14.30 -14.65
CA SER A 12 5.22 15.31 -15.44
C SER A 12 5.51 14.83 -16.87
N HIS A 13 5.74 13.53 -17.06
CA HIS A 13 5.94 12.90 -18.37
C HIS A 13 4.63 12.46 -19.04
N ARG A 14 3.49 13.08 -18.68
CA ARG A 14 2.16 12.79 -19.28
C ARG A 14 1.79 11.30 -19.24
N TYR A 15 2.00 10.65 -18.11
CA TYR A 15 1.70 9.23 -17.90
C TYR A 15 2.61 8.24 -18.64
N ASP A 16 3.79 8.69 -19.09
CA ASP A 16 4.81 7.79 -19.61
C ASP A 16 5.71 7.27 -18.49
N TRP A 17 5.75 5.95 -18.32
CA TRP A 17 6.51 5.26 -17.29
C TRP A 17 7.86 4.80 -17.83
N LEU A 18 8.90 5.58 -17.51
CA LEU A 18 10.25 5.40 -18.04
C LEU A 18 11.12 4.42 -17.25
N PHE A 19 10.71 4.04 -16.04
CA PHE A 19 11.53 3.24 -15.09
C PHE A 19 11.42 1.72 -15.29
N GLY A 20 10.65 1.29 -16.29
CA GLY A 20 10.43 -0.13 -16.61
C GLY A 20 9.45 -0.86 -15.68
N PRO A 21 9.11 -2.12 -16.01
CA PRO A 21 8.03 -2.88 -15.37
C PRO A 21 8.32 -3.26 -13.91
N VAL A 22 9.59 -3.55 -13.58
CA VAL A 22 10.00 -3.91 -12.22
C VAL A 22 9.76 -2.76 -11.25
N MET A 23 10.11 -1.53 -11.63
CA MET A 23 9.89 -0.34 -10.80
C MET A 23 8.40 -0.01 -10.69
N CYS A 24 7.62 -0.19 -11.76
CA CYS A 24 6.15 -0.03 -11.72
C CYS A 24 5.51 -0.97 -10.68
N LYS A 25 5.89 -2.25 -10.69
CA LYS A 25 5.43 -3.25 -9.71
C LYS A 25 5.87 -2.91 -8.30
N LEU A 26 7.16 -2.63 -8.08
CA LEU A 26 7.72 -2.33 -6.76
C LEU A 26 7.09 -1.07 -6.15
N PHE A 27 7.13 0.06 -6.86
CA PHE A 27 6.65 1.33 -6.32
C PHE A 27 5.13 1.42 -6.27
N GLY A 28 4.43 0.80 -7.23
CA GLY A 28 2.97 0.65 -7.18
C GLY A 28 2.54 -0.16 -5.96
N SER A 29 3.20 -1.29 -5.71
CA SER A 29 2.89 -2.14 -4.55
C SER A 29 3.30 -1.49 -3.24
N PHE A 30 4.46 -0.84 -3.18
CA PHE A 30 4.92 -0.13 -1.99
C PHE A 30 3.98 1.04 -1.64
N LEU A 31 3.47 1.78 -2.63
CA LEU A 31 2.47 2.81 -2.38
C LEU A 31 1.20 2.21 -1.74
N THR A 32 0.65 1.14 -2.31
CA THR A 32 -0.54 0.47 -1.78
C THR A 32 -0.30 -0.14 -0.40
N LEU A 33 0.87 -0.76 -0.19
CA LEU A 33 1.27 -1.32 1.10
C LEU A 33 1.33 -0.22 2.18
N ASN A 34 1.95 0.92 1.89
CA ASN A 34 2.02 2.03 2.84
C ASN A 34 0.63 2.59 3.17
N MET A 35 -0.27 2.63 2.19
CA MET A 35 -1.66 3.05 2.39
C MET A 35 -2.39 2.10 3.35
N PHE A 36 -2.33 0.79 3.10
CA PHE A 36 -2.95 -0.20 3.98
C PHE A 36 -2.32 -0.25 5.37
N ALA A 37 -0.99 -0.23 5.46
CA ALA A 37 -0.29 -0.19 6.73
C ALA A 37 -0.72 1.02 7.57
N SER A 38 -0.84 2.22 6.96
CA SER A 38 -1.29 3.42 7.66
C SER A 38 -2.72 3.27 8.18
N ILE A 39 -3.65 2.76 7.36
CA ILE A 39 -5.04 2.52 7.78
C ILE A 39 -5.08 1.55 8.96
N PHE A 40 -4.42 0.40 8.86
CA PHE A 40 -4.39 -0.61 9.91
C PHE A 40 -3.71 -0.10 11.20
N PHE A 41 -2.61 0.65 11.09
CA PHE A 41 -1.98 1.28 12.26
C PHE A 41 -2.93 2.25 12.95
N ILE A 42 -3.63 3.10 12.20
CA ILE A 42 -4.62 4.03 12.77
C ILE A 42 -5.73 3.25 13.45
N THR A 43 -6.28 2.20 12.83
CA THR A 43 -7.30 1.35 13.43
C THR A 43 -6.82 0.72 14.74
N CYS A 44 -5.61 0.15 14.76
CA CYS A 44 -5.03 -0.43 15.98
C CYS A 44 -4.83 0.61 17.08
N MET A 45 -4.33 1.81 16.76
CA MET A 45 -4.21 2.90 17.73
C MET A 45 -5.57 3.35 18.28
N SER A 46 -6.60 3.43 17.42
CA SER A 46 -7.95 3.77 17.85
C SER A 46 -8.53 2.71 18.79
N VAL A 47 -8.31 1.42 18.50
CA VAL A 47 -8.75 0.31 19.36
C VAL A 47 -8.00 0.32 20.70
N ASP A 48 -6.69 0.54 20.70
CA ASP A 48 -5.88 0.67 21.92
C ASP A 48 -6.39 1.80 22.83
N ARG A 49 -6.69 2.97 22.25
CA ARG A 49 -7.27 4.10 22.99
C ARG A 49 -8.68 3.80 23.50
N TYR A 50 -9.50 3.15 22.68
CA TYR A 50 -10.85 2.75 23.06
C TYR A 50 -10.84 1.77 24.25
N GLN A 51 -9.96 0.76 24.20
CA GLN A 51 -9.78 -0.20 25.30
C GLN A 51 -9.28 0.50 26.56
N SER A 52 -8.37 1.46 26.44
CA SER A 52 -7.86 2.23 27.58
C SER A 52 -8.96 3.05 28.29
N VAL A 53 -9.95 3.54 27.55
CA VAL A 53 -11.08 4.32 28.11
C VAL A 53 -12.09 3.42 28.80
N ILE A 54 -12.46 2.29 28.19
CA ILE A 54 -13.48 1.38 28.74
C ILE A 54 -12.93 0.51 29.88
N TYR A 55 -11.66 0.10 29.80
CA TYR A 55 -11.03 -0.79 30.75
C TYR A 55 -9.83 -0.12 31.45
N PRO A 56 -10.07 0.88 32.32
CA PRO A 56 -9.01 1.64 32.98
C PRO A 56 -8.04 0.76 33.80
N PHE A 57 -8.51 -0.36 34.36
CA PHE A 57 -7.69 -1.33 35.10
C PHE A 57 -6.66 -2.08 34.24
N LEU A 58 -6.90 -2.27 32.93
CA LEU A 58 -5.94 -2.88 32.00
C LEU A 58 -4.85 -1.89 31.56
N SER A 59 -5.10 -0.58 31.63
CA SER A 59 -4.15 0.46 31.22
C SER A 59 -2.92 0.58 32.13
N GLN A 60 -3.08 0.24 33.42
CA GLN A 60 -2.02 0.35 34.43
C GLN A 60 -0.94 -0.74 34.29
N ARG A 61 -1.24 -1.80 33.52
CA ARG A 61 -0.36 -2.93 33.22
C ARG A 61 -0.09 -3.05 31.71
N ARG A 62 0.03 -1.91 31.03
CA ARG A 62 0.27 -1.83 29.58
C ARG A 62 1.50 -2.66 29.22
N ASN A 63 1.27 -3.83 28.64
CA ASN A 63 2.32 -4.79 28.40
C ASN A 63 3.04 -4.40 27.10
N PRO A 64 4.33 -3.99 27.11
CA PRO A 64 5.05 -3.62 25.89
C PRO A 64 5.08 -4.75 24.85
N TRP A 65 4.84 -5.98 25.28
CA TRP A 65 4.67 -7.17 24.45
C TRP A 65 3.47 -7.10 23.48
N GLN A 66 2.39 -6.41 23.82
CA GLN A 66 1.24 -6.27 22.90
C GLN A 66 1.60 -5.42 21.68
N ALA A 67 2.32 -4.32 21.88
CA ALA A 67 2.80 -3.48 20.77
C ALA A 67 3.79 -4.25 19.87
N SER A 68 4.61 -5.12 20.45
CA SER A 68 5.57 -5.95 19.72
C SER A 68 4.89 -6.95 18.77
N TYR A 69 3.67 -7.41 19.06
CA TYR A 69 2.90 -8.29 18.19
C TYR A 69 2.02 -7.55 17.17
N ILE A 70 1.52 -6.35 17.52
CA ILE A 70 0.65 -5.56 16.64
C ILE A 70 1.39 -5.12 15.38
N VAL A 71 2.66 -4.70 15.49
CA VAL A 71 3.46 -4.26 14.35
C VAL A 71 3.61 -5.34 13.28
N PRO A 72 4.14 -6.55 13.56
CA PRO A 72 4.27 -7.60 12.55
C PRO A 72 2.90 -8.03 12.02
N LEU A 73 1.85 -8.07 12.84
CA LEU A 73 0.49 -8.39 12.39
C LEU A 73 -0.02 -7.38 11.34
N VAL A 74 0.13 -6.08 11.61
CA VAL A 74 -0.26 -5.00 10.68
C VAL A 74 0.51 -5.10 9.37
N TRP A 75 1.83 -5.35 9.43
CA TRP A 75 2.65 -5.54 8.24
C TRP A 75 2.22 -6.77 7.44
N CYS A 76 1.96 -7.91 8.09
CA CYS A 76 1.46 -9.12 7.42
C CYS A 76 0.12 -8.86 6.71
N MET A 77 -0.82 -8.22 7.39
CA MET A 77 -2.13 -7.85 6.82
C MET A 77 -1.98 -6.90 5.63
N ALA A 78 -1.16 -5.85 5.77
CA ALA A 78 -0.89 -4.90 4.69
C ALA A 78 -0.23 -5.58 3.47
N CYS A 79 0.74 -6.47 3.70
CA CYS A 79 1.37 -7.26 2.64
C CYS A 79 0.35 -8.13 1.91
N LEU A 80 -0.49 -8.87 2.65
CA LEU A 80 -1.53 -9.73 2.09
C LEU A 80 -2.52 -8.94 1.23
N SER A 81 -2.98 -7.78 1.72
CA SER A 81 -3.86 -6.88 0.97
C SER A 81 -3.19 -6.24 -0.24
N SER A 82 -1.85 -6.10 -0.23
CA SER A 82 -1.09 -5.54 -1.37
C SER A 82 -0.76 -6.56 -2.47
N LEU A 83 -0.87 -7.87 -2.21
CA LEU A 83 -0.63 -8.93 -3.19
C LEU A 83 -1.40 -8.78 -4.51
N PRO A 84 -2.72 -8.51 -4.54
CA PRO A 84 -3.42 -8.33 -5.81
C PRO A 84 -2.86 -7.15 -6.60
N THR A 85 -2.49 -6.07 -5.92
CA THR A 85 -1.81 -4.94 -6.56
C THR A 85 -0.47 -5.36 -7.15
N PHE A 86 0.34 -6.13 -6.42
CA PHE A 86 1.62 -6.62 -6.93
C PHE A 86 1.47 -7.52 -8.15
N TYR A 87 0.45 -8.38 -8.16
CA TYR A 87 0.19 -9.31 -9.25
C TYR A 87 -0.33 -8.61 -10.52
N PHE A 88 -1.32 -7.73 -10.37
CA PHE A 88 -1.98 -7.09 -11.50
C PHE A 88 -1.28 -5.83 -12.00
N ARG A 89 -0.45 -5.16 -11.20
CA ARG A 89 0.24 -3.95 -11.66
C ARG A 89 1.29 -4.31 -12.70
N ASP A 90 1.21 -3.75 -13.90
CA ASP A 90 2.23 -3.93 -14.93
C ASP A 90 2.31 -2.72 -15.86
N VAL A 91 3.38 -2.65 -16.64
CA VAL A 91 3.52 -1.62 -17.68
C VAL A 91 2.85 -2.12 -18.94
N ARG A 92 1.93 -1.32 -19.48
CA ARG A 92 1.23 -1.60 -20.75
C ARG A 92 1.29 -0.37 -21.63
N THR A 93 1.55 -0.59 -22.91
CA THR A 93 1.54 0.47 -23.91
C THR A 93 0.09 0.80 -24.27
N ILE A 94 -0.27 2.08 -24.16
CA ILE A 94 -1.59 2.56 -24.58
C ILE A 94 -1.43 3.15 -25.97
N GLU A 95 -1.82 2.39 -27.00
CA GLU A 95 -1.59 2.76 -28.42
C GLU A 95 -2.18 4.13 -28.79
N TYR A 96 -3.37 4.47 -28.28
CA TYR A 96 -4.00 5.77 -28.55
C TYR A 96 -3.18 6.96 -28.06
N LEU A 97 -2.42 6.81 -26.97
CA LEU A 97 -1.57 7.86 -26.41
C LEU A 97 -0.09 7.70 -26.80
N GLY A 98 0.33 6.55 -27.31
CA GLY A 98 1.72 6.26 -27.62
C GLY A 98 2.65 6.24 -26.39
N VAL A 99 2.11 5.98 -25.19
CA VAL A 99 2.86 6.00 -23.93
C VAL A 99 2.88 4.63 -23.26
N ASN A 100 3.93 4.36 -22.49
CA ASN A 100 4.03 3.17 -21.66
C ASN A 100 3.47 3.47 -20.27
N ALA A 101 2.21 3.17 -20.04
CA ALA A 101 1.57 3.49 -18.77
C ALA A 101 1.75 2.36 -17.73
N CYS A 102 2.00 2.74 -16.48
CA CYS A 102 2.00 1.81 -15.35
C CYS A 102 0.57 1.66 -14.81
N ILE A 103 -0.13 0.58 -15.22
CA ILE A 103 -1.55 0.37 -14.94
C ILE A 103 -1.84 -0.98 -14.29
N MET A 104 -3.08 -1.19 -13.85
CA MET A 104 -3.53 -2.53 -13.46
C MET A 104 -3.86 -3.31 -14.74
N ALA A 105 -3.00 -4.26 -15.10
CA ALA A 105 -3.18 -5.16 -16.23
C ALA A 105 -4.14 -6.30 -15.84
N PHE A 106 -5.42 -5.96 -15.69
CA PHE A 106 -6.47 -6.97 -15.54
C PHE A 106 -6.65 -7.74 -16.85
N PRO A 107 -7.06 -9.03 -16.79
CA PRO A 107 -7.40 -9.78 -17.98
C PRO A 107 -8.52 -9.03 -18.73
N PRO A 108 -8.38 -8.77 -20.04
CA PRO A 108 -9.44 -8.16 -20.82
C PRO A 108 -10.65 -9.12 -20.81
N GLU A 109 -11.81 -8.63 -20.39
CA GLU A 109 -13.05 -9.38 -20.53
C GLU A 109 -13.28 -9.62 -22.03
N LYS A 110 -13.45 -10.91 -22.39
CA LYS A 110 -13.85 -11.30 -23.75
C LYS A 110 -15.36 -11.19 -23.83
N TYR A 111 -15.87 -10.06 -24.31
CA TYR A 111 -17.25 -9.91 -24.78
C TYR A 111 -17.33 -10.27 -26.26
#